data_AF-A0AAW2LHD2-F1
#
_entry.id   AF-A0AAW2LHD2-F1
#
_cell.length_a   1.000
_cell.length_b   1.000
_cell.length_c   1.000
_cell.angle_alpha   90.00
_cell.angle_beta   90.00
_cell.angle_gamma   90.00
#
_symmetry.space_group_name_H-M   'P 1'
#
loop_
_entity.id
_entity.type
_entity.pdbx_description
1 polymer ?
#
loop_
_entity_poly.entity_id
_entity_poly.type
_entity_poly.pdbx_seq_one_letter_code
_entity_poly.pdbx_strand_id
1 'polypeptide(L)'
;MLKKEEEMLLAVKERQSQEGEDELSQSILDERAKKAEAWHRDASARVRYTKPAVPITCATFAQDVLEGRAKVSQFHEHKHQPMIFGPASLVGKNPTSEREKMAAQVFQPHYRLPTMSIEEAGLKEMEIMNKWQERTAKVIEEANSSWYKDNRQPRPGEEDDEDDDAAQEKARAWDDWKDDNPRGAGNKKLTPCG
;
A
#
# COMPACT_ATOMS: atom_id res chain seq x y z
N MET A 1 9.69 -29.85 -41.33
CA MET A 1 8.34 -30.32 -40.93
C MET A 1 8.17 -31.78 -41.34
N LEU A 2 8.27 -32.11 -42.63
CA LEU A 2 8.15 -33.49 -43.15
C LEU A 2 9.05 -34.54 -42.46
N LYS A 3 10.34 -34.25 -42.25
CA LYS A 3 11.28 -35.21 -41.60
C LYS A 3 10.84 -35.66 -40.20
N LYS A 4 10.23 -34.77 -39.42
CA LYS A 4 9.75 -35.10 -38.06
C LYS A 4 8.52 -35.98 -38.08
N GLU A 5 7.64 -35.77 -39.07
CA GLU A 5 6.44 -36.58 -39.26
C GLU A 5 6.81 -37.98 -39.77
N GLU A 6 7.78 -38.08 -40.68
CA GLU A 6 8.35 -39.34 -41.14
C GLU A 6 9.00 -40.13 -39.98
N GLU A 7 9.79 -39.48 -39.13
CA GLU A 7 10.38 -40.09 -37.92
C GLU A 7 9.31 -40.60 -36.95
N MET A 8 8.23 -39.84 -36.71
CA MET A 8 7.13 -40.29 -35.85
C MET A 8 6.38 -41.48 -36.43
N LEU A 9 6.12 -41.49 -37.74
CA LEU A 9 5.44 -42.61 -38.41
C LEU A 9 6.30 -43.88 -38.38
N LEU A 10 7.62 -43.75 -38.54
CA LEU A 10 8.55 -44.87 -38.41
C LEU A 10 8.53 -45.43 -36.99
N ALA A 11 8.53 -44.58 -35.96
CA ALA A 11 8.46 -45.02 -34.56
C ALA A 11 7.14 -45.75 -34.23
N VAL A 12 6.01 -45.30 -34.79
CA VAL A 12 4.72 -45.99 -34.63
C VAL A 12 4.74 -47.35 -35.32
N LYS A 13 5.28 -47.43 -36.54
CA LYS A 13 5.39 -48.68 -37.30
C LYS A 13 6.33 -49.69 -36.63
N GLU A 14 7.41 -49.20 -36.02
CA GLU A 14 8.34 -50.01 -35.24
C GLU A 14 7.65 -50.60 -34.00
N ARG A 15 6.90 -49.79 -33.25
CA ARG A 15 6.11 -50.28 -32.11
C ARG A 15 5.03 -51.28 -32.50
N GLN A 16 4.32 -51.03 -33.61
CA GLN A 16 3.33 -51.97 -34.16
C GLN A 16 3.96 -53.35 -34.48
N SER A 17 5.20 -53.36 -34.96
CA SER A 17 5.92 -54.60 -35.28
C SER A 17 6.43 -55.36 -34.04
N GLN A 18 6.64 -54.67 -32.92
CA GLN A 18 7.18 -55.25 -31.68
C GLN A 18 6.09 -55.77 -30.73
N GLU A 19 5.00 -55.02 -30.59
CA GLU A 19 3.94 -55.27 -29.59
C GLU A 19 2.65 -55.85 -30.24
N GLY A 20 2.54 -55.84 -31.56
CA GLY A 20 1.31 -56.23 -32.27
C GLY A 20 0.26 -55.12 -32.27
N GLU A 21 -0.59 -55.11 -33.30
CA GLU A 21 -1.55 -54.02 -33.54
C GLU A 21 -2.59 -53.88 -32.40
N ASP A 22 -3.03 -55.00 -31.84
CA ASP A 22 -4.05 -55.05 -30.80
C ASP A 22 -3.53 -54.50 -29.45
N GLU A 23 -2.32 -54.88 -29.02
CA GLU A 23 -1.73 -54.42 -27.74
C GLU A 23 -1.39 -52.93 -27.79
N LEU A 24 -0.91 -52.45 -28.95
CA LEU A 24 -0.65 -51.02 -29.17
C LEU A 24 -1.95 -50.21 -29.18
N SER A 25 -3.04 -50.74 -29.74
CA SER A 25 -4.35 -50.07 -29.69
C SER A 25 -4.89 -49.98 -28.25
N GLN A 26 -4.71 -51.04 -27.46
CA GLN A 26 -5.10 -51.07 -26.04
C GLN A 26 -4.28 -50.09 -25.20
N SER A 27 -2.95 -50.03 -25.40
CA SER A 27 -2.09 -49.11 -24.66
C SER A 27 -2.42 -47.63 -24.95
N ILE A 28 -2.75 -47.29 -26.20
CA ILE A 28 -3.21 -45.95 -26.57
C ILE A 28 -4.55 -45.61 -25.91
N LEU A 29 -5.48 -46.57 -25.86
CA LEU A 29 -6.78 -46.38 -25.20
C LEU A 29 -6.61 -46.18 -23.69
N ASP A 30 -5.72 -46.95 -23.05
CA ASP A 30 -5.40 -46.83 -21.63
C ASP A 30 -4.71 -45.50 -21.30
N GLU A 31 -3.75 -45.06 -22.13
CA GLU A 31 -3.13 -43.74 -21.99
C GLU A 31 -4.16 -42.62 -22.11
N ARG A 32 -5.08 -42.74 -23.06
CA ARG A 32 -6.16 -41.76 -23.26
C ARG A 32 -7.10 -41.74 -22.06
N ALA A 33 -7.45 -42.90 -21.51
CA ALA A 33 -8.27 -43.02 -20.30
C ALA A 33 -7.58 -42.36 -19.10
N LYS A 34 -6.31 -42.70 -18.84
CA LYS A 34 -5.49 -42.10 -17.76
C LYS A 34 -5.39 -40.58 -17.90
N LYS A 35 -5.20 -40.08 -19.12
CA LYS A 35 -5.14 -38.63 -19.39
C LYS A 35 -6.48 -37.94 -19.12
N ALA A 36 -7.59 -38.56 -19.53
CA ALA A 36 -8.92 -38.04 -19.24
C ALA A 36 -9.20 -38.02 -17.72
N GLU A 37 -8.89 -39.11 -17.02
CA GLU A 37 -9.03 -39.19 -15.56
C GLU A 37 -8.18 -38.14 -14.84
N ALA A 38 -6.91 -37.98 -15.24
CA ALA A 38 -6.03 -36.95 -14.69
C ALA A 38 -6.60 -35.55 -14.91
N TRP A 39 -7.15 -35.27 -16.10
CA TRP A 39 -7.77 -33.97 -16.40
C TRP A 39 -9.00 -33.71 -15.53
N HIS A 40 -9.87 -34.70 -15.34
CA HIS A 40 -11.02 -34.58 -14.45
C HIS A 40 -10.61 -34.40 -12.98
N ARG A 41 -9.60 -35.15 -12.52
CA ARG A 41 -9.04 -35.04 -11.17
C ARG A 41 -8.46 -33.65 -10.93
N ASP A 42 -7.63 -33.16 -11.84
CA ASP A 42 -7.05 -31.82 -11.79
C ASP A 42 -8.10 -30.72 -11.83
N ALA A 43 -9.10 -30.85 -12.71
CA ALA A 43 -10.21 -29.90 -12.78
C ALA A 43 -11.00 -29.88 -11.46
N SER A 44 -11.29 -31.04 -10.88
CA SER A 44 -12.00 -31.14 -9.60
C SER A 44 -11.20 -30.52 -8.44
N ALA A 45 -9.87 -30.69 -8.44
CA ALA A 45 -8.98 -30.06 -7.48
C ALA A 45 -8.98 -28.54 -7.65
N ARG A 46 -8.86 -28.05 -8.89
CA ARG A 46 -8.87 -26.61 -9.21
C ARG A 46 -10.20 -25.94 -8.86
N VAL A 47 -11.35 -26.60 -9.10
CA VAL A 47 -12.68 -26.03 -8.81
C VAL A 47 -12.81 -25.59 -7.36
N ARG A 48 -12.24 -26.33 -6.40
CA ARG A 48 -12.23 -25.97 -4.97
C ARG A 48 -11.52 -24.65 -4.67
N TYR A 49 -10.57 -24.25 -5.53
CA TYR A 49 -9.76 -23.05 -5.37
C TYR A 49 -10.08 -21.96 -6.41
N THR A 50 -11.00 -22.19 -7.35
CA THR A 50 -11.36 -21.21 -8.40
C THR A 50 -12.30 -20.11 -7.94
N LYS A 51 -13.05 -20.34 -6.86
CA LYS A 51 -13.99 -19.36 -6.33
C LYS A 51 -13.40 -18.74 -5.06
N PRO A 52 -13.35 -17.40 -4.96
CA PRO A 52 -12.92 -16.75 -3.74
C PRO A 52 -13.92 -17.06 -2.62
N ALA A 53 -13.42 -17.37 -1.41
CA ALA A 53 -14.24 -17.82 -0.30
C ALA A 53 -14.97 -16.64 0.35
N VAL A 54 -16.31 -16.61 0.29
CA VAL A 54 -17.12 -15.62 0.99
C VAL A 54 -17.45 -16.08 2.42
N PRO A 55 -17.38 -15.21 3.45
CA PRO A 55 -17.02 -13.79 3.39
C PRO A 55 -15.51 -13.58 3.33
N ILE A 56 -15.07 -12.84 2.32
CA ILE A 56 -13.67 -12.50 2.09
C ILE A 56 -13.33 -11.37 3.10
N THR A 57 -12.66 -11.72 4.19
CA THR A 57 -11.98 -10.77 5.08
C THR A 57 -10.72 -10.19 4.41
N CYS A 58 -10.13 -9.11 4.92
CA CYS A 58 -8.89 -8.55 4.36
C CYS A 58 -7.75 -9.58 4.27
N ALA A 59 -7.63 -10.45 5.27
CA ALA A 59 -6.59 -11.48 5.30
C ALA A 59 -6.81 -12.54 4.22
N THR A 60 -8.04 -13.04 4.09
CA THR A 60 -8.39 -14.02 3.05
C THR A 60 -8.37 -13.41 1.65
N PHE A 61 -8.72 -12.13 1.48
CA PHE A 61 -8.58 -11.43 0.20
C PHE A 61 -7.12 -11.31 -0.22
N ALA A 62 -6.23 -10.92 0.71
CA ALA A 62 -4.81 -10.83 0.44
C ALA A 62 -4.24 -12.20 0.03
N GLN A 63 -4.69 -13.26 0.69
CA GLN A 63 -4.33 -14.62 0.34
C GLN A 63 -4.87 -15.01 -1.05
N ASP A 64 -6.13 -14.70 -1.35
CA ASP A 64 -6.76 -14.89 -2.67
C ASP A 64 -6.03 -14.12 -3.78
N VAL A 65 -5.52 -12.92 -3.50
CA VAL A 65 -4.73 -12.13 -4.45
C VAL A 65 -3.37 -12.80 -4.69
N LEU A 66 -2.68 -13.23 -3.63
CA LEU A 66 -1.41 -13.96 -3.75
C LEU A 66 -1.56 -15.29 -4.48
N GLU A 67 -2.69 -15.98 -4.27
CA GLU A 67 -3.03 -17.25 -4.90
C GLU A 67 -3.71 -17.08 -6.27
N GLY A 68 -3.86 -15.84 -6.76
CA GLY A 68 -4.39 -15.51 -8.10
C GLY A 68 -5.89 -15.70 -8.28
N ARG A 69 -6.64 -15.92 -7.19
CA ARG A 69 -8.10 -16.08 -7.18
C ARG A 69 -8.86 -14.76 -7.27
N ALA A 70 -8.25 -13.67 -6.80
CA ALA A 70 -8.82 -12.33 -6.82
C ALA A 70 -7.86 -11.32 -7.44
N LYS A 71 -8.40 -10.29 -8.08
CA LYS A 71 -7.61 -9.16 -8.58
C LYS A 71 -7.63 -8.04 -7.54
N VAL A 72 -6.51 -7.36 -7.36
CA VAL A 72 -6.42 -6.17 -6.47
C VAL A 72 -7.43 -5.09 -6.86
N SER A 73 -7.76 -4.98 -8.16
CA SER A 73 -8.75 -4.04 -8.68
C SER A 73 -10.20 -4.42 -8.40
N GLN A 74 -10.46 -5.63 -7.88
CA GLN A 74 -11.80 -6.08 -7.55
C GLN A 74 -12.27 -5.35 -6.29
N PHE A 75 -13.34 -4.57 -6.42
CA PHE A 75 -13.92 -3.84 -5.30
C PHE A 75 -14.41 -4.85 -4.25
N HIS A 76 -13.72 -4.90 -3.12
CA HIS A 76 -13.99 -5.87 -2.08
C HIS A 76 -14.39 -5.17 -0.79
N GLU A 77 -15.68 -5.26 -0.44
CA GLU A 77 -16.21 -4.79 0.84
C GLU A 77 -15.70 -5.71 1.96
N HIS A 78 -14.58 -5.34 2.55
CA HIS A 78 -14.10 -5.92 3.79
C HIS A 78 -14.98 -5.40 4.93
N LYS A 79 -16.14 -6.03 5.09
CA LYS A 79 -16.95 -5.89 6.30
C LYS A 79 -16.20 -6.57 7.42
N HIS A 80 -15.32 -5.83 8.08
CA HIS A 80 -14.90 -6.20 9.43
C HIS A 80 -16.18 -6.33 10.24
N GLN A 81 -16.47 -7.54 10.72
CA GLN A 81 -17.54 -7.69 11.71
C GLN A 81 -17.14 -6.79 12.88
N PRO A 82 -17.91 -5.74 13.19
CA PRO A 82 -17.59 -4.91 14.34
C PRO A 82 -17.63 -5.80 15.57
N MET A 83 -16.64 -5.67 16.44
CA MET A 83 -16.67 -6.33 17.74
C MET A 83 -17.92 -5.85 18.47
N ILE A 84 -18.92 -6.71 18.58
CA ILE A 84 -20.18 -6.41 19.25
C ILE A 84 -19.87 -6.42 20.75
N PHE A 85 -20.06 -5.30 21.42
CA PHE A 85 -19.91 -5.19 22.87
C PHE A 85 -21.23 -5.49 23.58
N GLY A 86 -21.25 -6.35 24.59
CA GLY A 86 -22.50 -6.68 25.28
C GLY A 86 -22.38 -7.92 26.17
N PRO A 87 -23.45 -8.28 26.89
CA PRO A 87 -23.43 -9.43 27.79
C PRO A 87 -23.14 -10.71 27.00
N ALA A 88 -22.29 -11.58 27.58
CA ALA A 88 -21.86 -12.82 26.95
C ALA A 88 -23.04 -13.74 26.58
N SER A 89 -24.19 -13.61 27.24
CA SER A 89 -25.42 -14.34 26.91
C SER A 89 -25.99 -14.00 25.53
N LEU A 90 -25.80 -12.76 25.06
CA LEU A 90 -26.30 -12.23 23.78
C LEU A 90 -25.22 -12.16 22.70
N VAL A 91 -23.98 -11.81 23.08
CA VAL A 91 -22.87 -11.61 22.14
C VAL A 91 -22.02 -12.87 21.97
N GLY A 92 -21.83 -13.65 23.04
CA GLY A 92 -21.01 -14.87 23.02
C GLY A 92 -21.66 -16.03 22.26
N LYS A 93 -22.95 -15.92 21.95
CA LYS A 93 -23.68 -16.84 21.08
C LYS A 93 -23.92 -16.11 19.77
N ASN A 94 -23.43 -16.64 18.65
CA ASN A 94 -23.71 -16.08 17.33
C ASN A 94 -25.23 -15.91 17.17
N PRO A 95 -25.76 -14.67 17.15
CA PRO A 95 -27.19 -14.44 17.25
C PRO A 95 -27.87 -14.96 15.97
N THR A 96 -28.73 -15.97 16.12
CA THR A 96 -29.41 -16.61 14.99
C THR A 96 -30.70 -15.88 14.65
N SER A 97 -31.39 -15.32 15.65
CA SER A 97 -32.64 -14.59 15.47
C SER A 97 -32.43 -13.09 15.24
N GLU A 98 -33.34 -12.44 14.50
CA GLU A 98 -33.32 -10.99 14.30
C GLU A 98 -33.47 -10.21 15.61
N ARG A 99 -34.28 -10.74 16.54
CA ARG A 99 -34.48 -10.14 17.86
C ARG A 99 -33.19 -10.10 18.67
N GLU A 100 -32.41 -11.18 18.65
CA GLU A 100 -31.12 -11.23 19.33
C GLU A 100 -30.09 -10.30 18.67
N LYS A 101 -30.10 -10.20 17.33
CA LYS A 101 -29.25 -9.25 16.59
C LYS A 101 -29.56 -7.81 16.97
N MET A 102 -30.84 -7.44 17.02
CA MET A 102 -31.26 -6.10 17.45
C MET A 102 -30.85 -5.84 18.90
N ALA A 103 -31.12 -6.79 19.81
CA ALA A 103 -30.75 -6.65 21.22
C ALA A 103 -29.23 -6.49 21.43
N ALA A 104 -28.42 -7.22 20.66
CA ALA A 104 -26.97 -7.08 20.69
C ALA A 104 -26.49 -5.70 20.22
N GLN A 105 -27.25 -5.02 19.34
CA GLN A 105 -26.89 -3.70 18.82
C GLN A 105 -27.30 -2.53 19.72
N VAL A 106 -28.26 -2.70 20.63
CA VAL A 106 -28.78 -1.59 21.47
C VAL A 106 -27.70 -0.98 22.38
N PHE A 107 -26.75 -1.79 22.86
CA PHE A 107 -25.73 -1.35 23.83
C PHE A 107 -24.33 -1.18 23.23
N GLN A 108 -24.24 -0.86 21.94
CA GLN A 108 -22.96 -0.60 21.29
C GLN A 108 -22.44 0.82 21.57
N PRO A 109 -21.13 0.96 21.86
CA PRO A 109 -20.50 2.27 21.89
C PRO A 109 -20.66 3.00 20.55
N HIS A 110 -21.02 4.29 20.57
CA HIS A 110 -21.12 5.13 19.37
C HIS A 110 -19.77 5.46 18.73
N TYR A 111 -18.66 5.15 19.42
CA TYR A 111 -17.29 5.38 18.97
C TYR A 111 -16.47 4.09 19.08
N ARG A 112 -15.39 4.01 18.32
CA ARG A 112 -14.46 2.88 18.41
C ARG A 112 -13.71 2.95 19.73
N LEU A 113 -13.81 1.90 20.53
CA LEU A 113 -13.04 1.80 21.77
C LEU A 113 -11.57 1.53 21.48
N PRO A 114 -10.64 2.10 22.26
CA PRO A 114 -9.23 1.71 22.23
C PRO A 114 -9.10 0.20 22.49
N THR A 115 -8.38 -0.49 21.62
CA THR A 115 -8.06 -1.92 21.77
C THR A 115 -6.74 -2.17 22.47
N MET A 116 -5.96 -1.10 22.68
CA MET A 116 -4.66 -1.15 23.34
C MET A 116 -4.83 -1.00 24.85
N SER A 117 -3.97 -1.67 25.62
CA SER A 117 -3.93 -1.44 27.07
C SER A 117 -3.36 -0.05 27.39
N ILE A 118 -3.64 0.45 28.60
CA ILE A 118 -3.11 1.74 29.07
C ILE A 118 -1.58 1.72 29.11
N GLU A 119 -0.99 0.60 29.54
CA GLU A 119 0.47 0.41 29.57
C GLU A 119 1.07 0.44 28.16
N GLU A 120 0.43 -0.26 27.22
CA GLU A 120 0.84 -0.27 25.81
C GLU A 120 0.73 1.11 25.16
N ALA A 121 -0.31 1.88 25.48
CA ALA A 121 -0.45 3.25 25.05
C ALA A 121 0.68 4.14 25.59
N GLY A 122 1.02 4.00 26.88
CA GLY A 122 2.13 4.73 27.49
C GLY A 122 3.49 4.42 26.84
N LEU A 123 3.76 3.15 26.53
CA LEU A 123 4.97 2.75 25.79
C LEU A 123 5.03 3.39 24.40
N LYS A 124 3.90 3.40 23.69
CA LYS A 124 3.79 3.99 22.35
C LYS A 124 3.97 5.51 22.38
N GLU A 125 3.45 6.18 23.40
CA GLU A 125 3.69 7.62 23.60
C GLU A 125 5.18 7.93 23.82
N MET A 126 5.89 7.13 24.62
CA MET A 126 7.33 7.27 24.79
C MET A 126 8.09 7.05 23.48
N GLU A 127 7.71 6.05 22.68
CA GLU A 127 8.32 5.81 21.37
C GLU A 127 8.12 7.00 20.42
N ILE A 128 6.91 7.58 20.41
CA ILE A 128 6.60 8.77 19.61
C ILE A 128 7.45 9.95 20.06
N MET A 129 7.61 10.15 21.38
CA MET A 129 8.44 11.21 21.94
C MET A 129 9.92 11.03 21.52
N ASN A 130 10.46 9.82 21.64
CA ASN A 130 11.85 9.54 21.26
C ASN A 130 12.07 9.79 19.76
N LYS A 131 11.16 9.31 18.90
CA LYS A 131 11.22 9.58 17.45
C LYS A 131 11.14 11.06 17.12
N TRP A 132 10.34 11.82 17.87
CA TRP A 132 10.24 13.26 17.70
C TRP A 132 11.54 13.96 18.11
N GLN A 133 12.15 13.56 19.23
CA GLN A 133 13.46 14.06 19.66
C GLN A 133 14.55 13.75 18.65
N GLU A 134 14.62 12.51 18.16
CA GLU A 134 15.59 12.08 17.13
C GLU A 134 15.44 12.87 15.84
N ARG A 135 14.20 13.06 15.35
CA ARG A 135 13.95 13.88 14.15
C ARG A 135 14.36 15.33 14.38
N THR A 136 14.06 15.89 15.55
CA THR A 136 14.42 17.27 15.88
C THR A 136 15.93 17.45 15.96
N ALA A 137 16.64 16.53 16.63
CA ALA A 137 18.09 16.51 16.68
C ALA A 137 18.72 16.40 15.29
N LYS A 138 18.18 15.52 14.43
CA LYS A 138 18.62 15.38 13.05
C LYS A 138 18.42 16.66 12.23
N VAL A 139 17.28 17.33 12.37
CA VAL A 139 17.01 18.61 11.69
C VAL A 139 17.98 19.71 12.17
N ILE A 140 18.29 19.74 13.47
CA ILE A 140 19.28 20.68 14.02
C ILE A 140 20.68 20.39 13.48
N GLU A 141 21.09 19.12 13.44
CA GLU A 141 22.37 18.69 12.88
C GLU A 141 22.47 19.00 11.37
N GLU A 142 21.40 18.78 10.62
CA GLU A 142 21.30 19.12 9.21
C GLU A 142 21.40 20.63 8.98
N ALA A 143 20.70 21.44 9.78
CA ALA A 143 20.79 22.90 9.72
C ALA A 143 22.21 23.42 10.06
N ASN A 144 22.87 22.80 11.03
CA ASN A 144 24.25 23.15 11.42
C ASN A 144 25.30 22.69 10.39
N SER A 145 25.00 21.66 9.59
CA SER A 145 25.94 21.10 8.62
C SER A 145 25.80 21.70 7.22
N SER A 146 24.61 22.13 6.81
CA SER A 146 24.36 22.64 5.46
C SER A 146 24.73 24.13 5.28
N TRP A 147 24.63 24.96 6.31
CA TRP A 147 24.97 26.39 6.21
C TRP A 147 26.48 26.68 6.33
N TYR A 148 27.22 25.92 7.15
CA TYR A 148 28.61 26.26 7.48
C TYR A 148 29.68 25.59 6.59
N LYS A 149 29.30 24.54 5.85
CA LYS A 149 30.25 23.75 5.04
C LYS A 149 30.18 24.00 3.53
N ASP A 150 29.09 24.60 3.03
CA ASP A 150 29.01 25.01 1.64
C ASP A 150 29.54 26.44 1.51
N ASN A 151 30.82 26.55 1.13
CA ASN A 151 31.44 27.78 0.64
C ASN A 151 31.44 29.00 1.59
N ARG A 152 32.23 28.96 2.67
CA ARG A 152 33.03 30.16 2.99
C ARG A 152 34.14 30.27 1.94
N GLN A 153 33.78 30.65 0.72
CA GLN A 153 34.74 31.24 -0.20
C GLN A 153 35.37 32.42 0.57
N PRO A 154 36.71 32.53 0.68
CA PRO A 154 37.29 33.80 1.07
C PRO A 154 36.73 34.84 0.09
N ARG A 155 36.05 35.87 0.61
CA ARG A 155 35.58 36.97 -0.25
C ARG A 155 36.80 37.51 -0.99
N PRO A 156 36.79 37.60 -2.34
CA PRO A 156 37.80 38.38 -3.04
C PRO A 156 37.58 39.85 -2.66
N GLY A 157 38.34 40.35 -1.68
CA GLY A 157 38.13 41.67 -1.08
C GLY A 157 38.66 41.79 0.35
N GLU A 158 39.82 41.20 0.65
CA GLU A 158 40.62 41.62 1.83
C GLU A 158 41.50 42.85 1.53
N GLU A 159 41.20 43.54 0.42
CA GLU A 159 41.74 44.84 0.02
C GLU A 159 40.63 45.61 -0.72
N ASP A 160 39.64 46.18 -0.02
CA ASP A 160 38.94 47.37 -0.53
C ASP A 160 38.08 48.02 0.57
N ASP A 161 38.56 49.13 1.13
CA ASP A 161 37.78 49.99 2.02
C ASP A 161 36.70 50.80 1.25
N GLU A 162 36.56 50.62 -0.08
CA GLU A 162 35.62 51.36 -0.96
C GLU A 162 34.23 50.67 -1.15
N ASP A 163 34.06 49.38 -0.84
CA ASP A 163 32.77 48.67 -1.05
C ASP A 163 31.74 48.94 0.08
N ASP A 164 32.19 49.47 1.22
CA ASP A 164 31.32 49.80 2.37
C ASP A 164 30.50 51.08 2.10
N ASP A 165 31.07 52.04 1.36
CA ASP A 165 30.36 53.25 0.94
C ASP A 165 29.28 52.91 -0.10
N ALA A 166 29.57 52.03 -1.07
CA ALA A 166 28.60 51.57 -2.06
C ALA A 166 27.47 50.74 -1.42
N ALA A 167 27.76 49.98 -0.37
CA ALA A 167 26.76 49.27 0.42
C ALA A 167 25.88 50.25 1.24
N GLN A 168 26.48 51.28 1.83
CA GLN A 168 25.75 52.33 2.55
C GLN A 168 24.87 53.18 1.63
N GLU A 169 25.34 53.50 0.42
CA GLU A 169 24.54 54.22 -0.58
C GLU A 169 23.35 53.38 -1.06
N LYS A 170 23.54 52.08 -1.28
CA LYS A 170 22.42 51.17 -1.60
C LYS A 170 21.43 51.04 -0.45
N ALA A 171 21.89 51.02 0.79
CA ALA A 171 21.02 50.98 1.97
C ALA A 171 20.21 52.28 2.11
N ARG A 172 20.85 53.44 1.93
CA ARG A 172 20.16 54.75 1.90
C ARG A 172 19.14 54.84 0.77
N ALA A 173 19.52 54.44 -0.45
CA ALA A 173 18.61 54.42 -1.59
C ALA A 173 17.40 53.50 -1.38
N TRP A 174 17.57 52.42 -0.63
CA TRP A 174 16.47 51.54 -0.28
C TRP A 174 15.53 52.18 0.75
N ASP A 175 16.07 52.92 1.72
CA ASP A 175 15.27 53.65 2.72
C ASP A 175 14.49 54.81 2.09
N ASP A 176 15.15 55.60 1.23
CA ASP A 176 14.51 56.68 0.45
C ASP A 176 13.36 56.14 -0.41
N TRP A 177 13.54 54.98 -1.04
CA TRP A 177 12.48 54.32 -1.79
C TRP A 177 11.31 53.85 -0.90
N LYS A 178 11.57 53.39 0.32
CA LYS A 178 10.52 52.96 1.26
C LYS A 178 9.68 54.14 1.74
N ASP A 179 10.31 55.29 1.93
CA ASP A 179 9.64 56.54 2.30
C ASP A 179 8.78 57.08 1.13
N ASP A 180 9.29 57.02 -0.10
CA ASP A 180 8.55 57.37 -1.31
C ASP A 180 7.41 56.39 -1.63
N ASN A 181 7.45 55.17 -1.09
CA ASN A 181 6.45 54.12 -1.30
C ASN A 181 5.74 53.68 0.00
N PRO A 182 4.90 54.55 0.62
CA PRO A 182 4.18 54.19 1.84
C PRO A 182 3.29 52.97 1.61
N ARG A 183 3.30 52.01 2.53
CA ARG A 183 2.41 50.84 2.48
C ARG A 183 0.96 51.30 2.30
N GLY A 184 0.29 50.74 1.30
CA GLY A 184 -1.10 51.09 0.99
C GLY A 184 -1.28 52.32 0.10
N ALA A 185 -0.24 52.80 -0.59
CA ALA A 185 -0.35 53.95 -1.50
C ALA A 185 -1.43 53.81 -2.59
N GLY A 186 -1.75 52.59 -3.00
CA GLY A 186 -2.86 52.31 -3.92
C GLY A 186 -4.26 52.36 -3.29
N ASN A 187 -4.38 52.16 -1.96
CA ASN A 187 -5.67 52.06 -1.26
C ASN A 187 -6.11 53.38 -0.60
N LYS A 188 -5.20 54.35 -0.46
CA LYS A 188 -5.47 55.67 0.16
C LYS A 188 -6.16 56.69 -0.76
N LYS A 189 -6.29 56.40 -2.07
CA LYS A 189 -7.04 57.27 -3.02
C LYS A 189 -8.50 56.82 -3.26
N LEU A 190 -8.91 55.68 -2.72
CA LEU A 190 -10.21 55.06 -2.96
C LEU A 190 -11.19 55.19 -1.79
N THR A 191 -10.77 55.78 -0.67
CA THR A 191 -11.65 56.08 0.47
C THR A 191 -11.78 57.60 0.65
N PRO A 192 -12.87 58.21 0.15
CA PRO A 192 -13.29 59.54 0.61
C PRO A 192 -13.81 59.38 2.03
N CYS A 193 -12.93 59.55 3.02
CA CYS A 193 -13.31 59.61 4.42
C CYS A 193 -12.78 60.93 5.00
N GLY A 194 -13.66 61.94 5.10
CA GLY A 194 -13.52 63.12 5.97
C GLY A 194 -12.70 64.26 5.42
#